data_AF-A0A9P7JYF6-F1
#
_entry.id   AF-A0A9P7JYF6-F1
#
_cell.length_a   1.000
_cell.length_b   1.000
_cell.length_c   1.000
_cell.angle_alpha   90.00
_cell.angle_beta   90.00
_cell.angle_gamma   90.00
#
_symmetry.space_group_name_H-M   'P 1'
#
loop_
_entity.id
_entity.type
_entity.pdbx_description
1 polymer ?
#
loop_
_entity_poly.entity_id
_entity_poly.type
_entity_poly.pdbx_seq_one_letter_code
_entity_poly.pdbx_strand_id
1 'polypeptide(L)'
;MKFISLTTTVIMSAAVLSGIVTVQGSNPNGMPCAHNGEYECGTLAGYNNGNQFLFYCSESNMVEVAGDCGCKTCCSILDGGNTGSCIINPFRPSHLT
;
A
#
# COMPACT_ATOMS: atom_id res chain seq x y z
N MET A 1 -20.05 -10.70 47.49
CA MET A 1 -19.69 -11.05 46.09
C MET A 1 -19.56 -9.74 45.31
N LYS A 2 -18.32 -9.31 45.01
CA LYS A 2 -17.94 -8.04 44.35
C LYS A 2 -16.42 -8.14 44.11
N PHE A 3 -15.77 -7.81 43.00
CA PHE A 3 -16.08 -7.05 41.79
C PHE A 3 -15.44 -7.79 40.61
N ILE A 4 -16.13 -7.87 39.47
CA ILE A 4 -15.53 -8.20 38.17
C ILE A 4 -15.30 -6.88 37.46
N SER A 5 -14.07 -6.56 37.09
CA SER A 5 -13.73 -5.93 35.82
C SER A 5 -12.22 -5.74 35.75
N LEU A 6 -11.52 -6.66 35.10
CA LEU A 6 -10.15 -6.44 34.66
C LEU A 6 -10.22 -6.02 33.20
N THR A 7 -10.33 -4.71 32.97
CA THR A 7 -10.19 -4.10 31.65
C THR A 7 -8.74 -4.26 31.19
N THR A 8 -8.46 -5.36 30.50
CA THR A 8 -7.19 -5.59 29.82
C THR A 8 -7.07 -4.61 28.66
N THR A 9 -6.35 -3.54 28.91
CA THR A 9 -5.97 -2.51 27.94
C THR A 9 -5.24 -3.18 26.77
N VAL A 10 -5.73 -2.92 25.56
CA VAL A 10 -5.16 -3.35 24.29
C VAL A 10 -3.75 -2.76 24.19
N ILE A 11 -2.72 -3.61 24.12
CA ILE A 11 -1.37 -3.17 23.79
C ILE A 11 -1.41 -2.82 22.30
N MET A 12 -1.56 -1.53 22.00
CA MET A 12 -1.34 -0.99 20.67
C MET A 12 0.13 -1.18 20.32
N SER A 13 0.46 -2.34 19.74
CA SER A 13 1.72 -2.53 19.03
C SER A 13 1.68 -1.71 17.75
N ALA A 14 1.97 -0.42 17.86
CA ALA A 14 2.38 0.37 16.71
C ALA A 14 3.76 -0.15 16.28
N ALA A 15 3.78 -1.12 15.39
CA ALA A 15 4.97 -1.45 14.63
C ALA A 15 5.25 -0.26 13.70
N VAL A 16 6.00 0.72 14.20
CA VAL A 16 6.65 1.72 13.37
C VAL A 16 7.79 0.98 12.67
N LEU A 17 7.55 0.53 11.44
CA LEU A 17 8.63 0.04 10.58
C LEU A 17 9.49 1.25 10.20
N SER A 18 10.49 1.53 11.04
CA SER A 18 11.55 2.49 10.77
C SER A 18 12.25 2.10 9.47
N GLY A 19 12.19 3.01 8.50
CA GLY A 19 12.59 2.80 7.13
C GLY A 19 13.99 2.23 6.97
N ILE A 20 14.07 1.07 6.33
CA ILE A 20 15.24 0.76 5.51
C ILE A 20 15.30 1.83 4.41
N VAL A 21 16.31 2.68 4.48
CA VAL A 21 16.63 3.57 3.36
C VAL A 21 17.26 2.70 2.28
N THR A 22 16.43 2.07 1.44
CA THR A 22 16.90 1.67 0.12
C THR A 22 17.08 2.96 -0.67
N VAL A 23 18.30 3.51 -0.59
CA VAL A 23 18.79 4.52 -1.52
C VAL A 23 18.71 3.93 -2.91
N GLN A 24 17.60 4.16 -3.61
CA GLN A 24 17.50 4.14 -5.05
C GLN A 24 16.09 4.54 -5.45
N GLY A 25 15.94 5.58 -6.27
CA GLY A 25 14.71 5.84 -7.03
C GLY A 25 14.50 4.78 -8.12
N SER A 26 14.68 3.51 -7.75
CA SER A 26 14.75 2.35 -8.62
C SER A 26 13.56 1.46 -8.32
N ASN A 27 13.02 0.94 -9.41
CA ASN A 27 12.15 -0.22 -9.52
C ASN A 27 11.71 -0.86 -8.17
N PRO A 28 10.42 -0.73 -7.79
CA PRO A 28 9.89 -1.29 -6.56
C PRO A 28 9.78 -2.82 -6.57
N ASN A 29 10.02 -3.48 -7.71
CA ASN A 29 10.03 -4.94 -7.78
C ASN A 29 11.01 -5.56 -6.78
N GLY A 30 10.57 -6.60 -6.06
CA GLY A 30 11.39 -7.29 -5.06
C GLY A 30 11.46 -6.61 -3.69
N MET A 31 10.77 -5.48 -3.50
CA MET A 31 10.57 -4.91 -2.17
C MET A 31 9.54 -5.73 -1.37
N PRO A 32 9.55 -5.67 -0.03
CA PRO A 32 8.53 -6.34 0.78
C PRO A 32 7.14 -5.71 0.59
N CYS A 33 6.10 -6.53 0.62
CA CYS A 33 4.68 -6.14 0.64
C CYS A 33 3.92 -6.77 1.80
N ALA A 34 2.70 -6.29 2.08
CA ALA A 34 1.98 -6.62 3.30
C ALA A 34 1.03 -7.81 3.13
N HIS A 35 0.35 -7.91 1.98
CA HIS A 35 -0.74 -8.87 1.78
C HIS A 35 -0.41 -9.82 0.63
N ASN A 36 0.24 -10.93 0.96
CA ASN A 36 0.52 -12.01 0.02
C ASN A 36 -0.73 -12.44 -0.76
N GLY A 37 -0.60 -12.52 -2.08
CA GLY A 37 -1.63 -13.06 -2.96
C GLY A 37 -2.61 -11.99 -3.45
N GLU A 38 -2.41 -10.74 -3.05
CA GLU A 38 -3.33 -9.62 -3.30
C GLU A 38 -2.65 -8.51 -4.11
N TYR A 39 -3.48 -7.79 -4.86
CA TYR A 39 -3.12 -6.51 -5.45
C TYR A 39 -3.17 -5.40 -4.41
N GLU A 40 -2.16 -4.55 -4.44
CA GLU A 40 -2.02 -3.41 -3.55
C GLU A 40 -1.61 -2.16 -4.34
N CYS A 41 -1.95 -0.99 -3.78
CA CYS A 41 -1.60 0.30 -4.35
C CYS A 41 -0.40 0.89 -3.61
N GLY A 42 0.65 1.22 -4.35
CA GLY A 42 1.89 1.75 -3.80
C GLY A 42 2.15 3.19 -4.22
N THR A 43 2.92 3.90 -3.41
CA THR A 43 3.63 5.12 -3.81
C THR A 43 5.05 4.99 -3.31
N LEU A 44 6.03 5.23 -4.17
CA LEU A 44 7.45 5.17 -3.80
C LEU A 44 8.13 6.47 -4.24
N ALA A 45 8.87 7.10 -3.32
CA ALA A 45 9.61 8.31 -3.62
C ALA A 45 10.66 8.03 -4.71
N GLY A 46 10.67 8.85 -5.77
CA GLY A 46 11.56 8.65 -6.92
C GLY A 46 11.08 7.63 -7.95
N TYR A 47 9.93 6.99 -7.76
CA TYR A 47 9.30 6.09 -8.73
C TYR A 47 8.00 6.70 -9.28
N ASN A 48 7.73 6.48 -10.57
CA ASN A 48 6.53 6.97 -11.28
C ASN A 48 6.20 8.46 -10.99
N ASN A 49 7.20 9.34 -10.88
CA ASN A 49 7.03 10.76 -10.54
C ASN A 49 6.25 11.02 -9.22
N GLY A 50 6.27 10.05 -8.31
CA GLY A 50 5.48 10.06 -7.08
C GLY A 50 3.97 9.93 -7.31
N ASN A 51 3.55 9.40 -8.46
CA ASN A 51 2.21 8.89 -8.68
C ASN A 51 2.05 7.51 -8.08
N GLN A 52 0.81 7.07 -7.92
CA GLN A 52 0.54 5.70 -7.48
C GLN A 52 0.93 4.69 -8.56
N PHE A 53 1.22 3.48 -8.14
CA PHE A 53 1.37 2.32 -9.01
C PHE A 53 0.62 1.14 -8.41
N LEU A 54 0.14 0.27 -9.28
CA LEU A 54 -0.47 -1.00 -8.93
C LEU A 54 0.59 -2.09 -8.92
N PHE A 55 0.60 -2.90 -7.87
CA PHE A 55 1.46 -4.06 -7.78
C PHE A 55 0.71 -5.26 -7.24
N TYR A 56 1.20 -6.45 -7.57
CA TYR A 56 0.80 -7.70 -6.96
C TYR A 56 1.81 -8.07 -5.88
N CYS A 57 1.33 -8.53 -4.73
CA CYS A 57 2.19 -9.06 -3.70
C CYS A 57 2.32 -10.58 -3.89
N SER A 58 3.48 -11.02 -4.37
CA SER A 58 3.73 -12.44 -4.65
C SER A 58 3.63 -13.32 -3.40
N GLU A 59 3.59 -14.64 -3.62
CA GLU A 59 3.61 -15.64 -2.53
C GLU A 59 4.83 -15.56 -1.61
N SER A 60 5.89 -14.90 -2.07
CA SER A 60 7.10 -14.65 -1.29
C SER A 60 7.07 -13.33 -0.50
N ASN A 61 5.91 -12.65 -0.44
CA ASN A 61 5.75 -11.29 0.12
C ASN A 61 6.64 -10.26 -0.57
N MET A 62 6.83 -10.40 -1.88
CA MET A 62 7.62 -9.48 -2.68
C MET A 62 6.74 -8.77 -3.72
N VAL A 63 6.96 -7.48 -3.88
CA VAL A 63 6.29 -6.61 -4.84
C VAL A 63 6.61 -7.05 -6.27
N GLU A 64 5.57 -7.23 -7.06
CA GLU A 64 5.61 -7.39 -8.51
C GLU A 64 4.78 -6.27 -9.16
N VAL A 65 5.43 -5.31 -9.82
CA VAL A 65 4.73 -4.17 -10.43
C VAL A 65 3.84 -4.66 -11.55
N ALA A 66 2.55 -4.36 -11.43
CA ALA A 66 1.54 -4.70 -12.43
C ALA A 66 1.23 -3.53 -13.37
N GLY A 67 1.36 -2.28 -12.90
CA GLY A 67 1.21 -1.11 -13.75
C GLY A 67 1.42 0.23 -13.06
N ASP A 68 1.86 1.23 -13.81
CA ASP A 68 2.05 2.59 -13.34
C ASP A 68 0.77 3.42 -13.56
N CYS A 69 0.27 4.07 -12.51
CA CYS A 69 -0.89 4.94 -12.64
C CYS A 69 -0.49 6.36 -13.05
N GLY A 70 -1.33 7.03 -13.84
CA GLY A 70 -1.08 8.39 -14.32
C GLY A 70 -1.34 9.50 -13.29
N CYS A 71 -1.73 9.17 -12.06
CA CYS A 71 -2.19 10.11 -11.04
C CYS A 71 -1.85 9.63 -9.63
N LYS A 72 -1.80 10.58 -8.68
CA LYS A 72 -1.42 10.33 -7.28
C LYS A 72 -2.47 9.57 -6.46
N THR A 73 -3.72 9.51 -6.92
CA THR A 73 -4.85 9.02 -6.10
C THR A 73 -5.85 8.16 -6.89
N CYS A 74 -5.42 7.58 -8.00
CA CYS A 74 -6.27 6.82 -8.92
C CYS A 74 -6.05 5.31 -8.92
N CYS A 75 -5.14 4.80 -8.10
CA CYS A 75 -5.05 3.37 -7.89
C CYS A 75 -6.20 2.91 -6.99
N SER A 76 -6.91 1.87 -7.41
CA SER A 76 -8.03 1.27 -6.69
C SER A 76 -7.87 -0.24 -6.65
N ILE A 77 -8.08 -0.82 -5.48
CA ILE A 77 -8.16 -2.26 -5.27
C ILE A 77 -9.64 -2.65 -5.22
N LEU A 78 -9.98 -3.68 -5.98
CA LEU A 78 -11.32 -4.21 -6.16
C LEU A 78 -11.36 -5.67 -5.68
N ASP A 79 -12.57 -6.18 -5.46
CA ASP A 79 -12.80 -7.59 -5.13
C ASP A 79 -11.95 -8.10 -3.95
N GLY A 80 -11.73 -7.24 -2.95
CA GLY A 80 -10.99 -7.60 -1.73
C GLY A 80 -9.50 -7.86 -1.93
N GLY A 81 -8.89 -7.39 -3.01
CA GLY A 81 -7.47 -7.64 -3.31
C GLY A 81 -7.24 -8.47 -4.57
N ASN A 82 -8.27 -9.11 -5.13
CA ASN A 82 -8.11 -9.98 -6.29
C ASN A 82 -7.87 -9.23 -7.61
N THR A 83 -8.29 -7.97 -7.67
CA THR A 83 -8.15 -7.14 -8.87
C THR A 83 -7.69 -5.74 -8.47
N GLY A 84 -6.86 -5.11 -9.29
CA GLY A 84 -6.52 -3.70 -9.14
C GLY A 84 -6.62 -2.94 -10.46
N SER A 85 -6.85 -1.63 -10.37
CA SER A 85 -6.93 -0.78 -11.56
C SER A 85 -6.49 0.66 -11.27
N CYS A 86 -5.91 1.30 -12.28
CA CYS A 86 -5.61 2.72 -12.29
C CYS A 86 -6.77 3.48 -12.96
N ILE A 87 -7.82 3.79 -12.20
CA ILE A 87 -8.99 4.53 -12.68
C ILE A 87 -8.96 5.96 -12.17
N ILE A 88 -8.97 6.92 -13.09
CA ILE A 88 -9.11 8.34 -12.74
C ILE A 88 -10.50 8.50 -12.14
N ASN A 89 -10.61 8.60 -10.82
CA ASN A 89 -11.91 8.74 -10.18
C ASN A 89 -12.42 10.16 -10.49
N PRO A 90 -13.47 10.33 -11.33
CA PRO A 90 -13.93 11.66 -11.74
C PRO A 90 -14.50 12.47 -10.58
N PHE A 91 -14.76 11.83 -9.43
CA PHE A 91 -15.24 12.47 -8.20
C PHE A 91 -14.13 12.87 -7.21
N ARG A 92 -12.87 12.48 -7.47
CA ARG A 92 -11.71 12.97 -6.71
C ARG A 92 -10.81 13.78 -7.65
N PRO A 93 -11.00 15.11 -7.74
CA PRO A 93 -10.17 15.94 -8.60
C PRO A 93 -8.71 15.79 -8.19
N SER A 94 -7.92 15.17 -9.07
CA SER A 94 -6.50 14.90 -8.85
C SER A 94 -5.61 16.12 -9.09
N HIS A 95 -6.17 17.34 -9.05
CA HIS A 95 -5.45 18.54 -9.45
C HIS A 95 -5.99 19.79 -8.74
N LEU A 96 -5.34 20.16 -7.64
CA LEU A 96 -5.34 21.52 -7.07
C LEU A 96 -4.06 21.70 -6.26
N THR A 97 -2.89 21.49 -6.86
CA THR A 97 -1.65 22.23 -6.52
C THR A 97 -0.62 22.06 -7.63
#